data_AF-A0AAN7AS75-F1
#
_entry.id   AF-A0AAN7AS75-F1
#
_cell.length_a   1.000
_cell.length_b   1.000
_cell.length_c   1.000
_cell.angle_alpha   90.00
_cell.angle_beta   90.00
_cell.angle_gamma   90.00
#
_symmetry.space_group_name_H-M   'P 1'
#
loop_
_entity.id
_entity.type
_entity.pdbx_description
1 polymer ?
#
loop_
_entity_poly.entity_id
_entity_poly.type
_entity_poly.pdbx_seq_one_letter_code
_entity_poly.pdbx_strand_id
1 'polypeptide(L)'
;MDPSPADTASIEDQYDGTHDLAELTLPEGTGVLNEVVDQKSDDKETKKKKKKSKASKPTGFEEYYCEPLLTPTEAWDEKSMIYSPERPFVERIEEAIQRYRARRRLDSVRNQVFSQYLMLGGIDATARQFQSADKLPDDLLRESTKGQLRDMISDDVIQRGGGGGGRFYDPGAPEHWDVDFTGVVAGFMSHKIIDISGGDMEMVWIASNTIQNFLKYLLLHDVCPEYADDINSAIELCDKGFEEIGLVSNALRLVPGLFNRSVAANYCEEENSYAMSLLMDHKELDRGHAFNIVALIATIVLPTLGSYNAANIKALEVTNPIERTFEITSITPPTEEMRQKVALVSEHLRKSNPSLAPIQPCGVMAGRPVIVQDGWDITDKLTDEEVKEESSFILEERILEQLRVGMKLTMGVSACNVPGGGAFKVIRYVKDIKPTYYTFLPQELMRAWKEPVPNERPAPSVHDRHELLELAGDDGADD
;
A
#
# COMPACT_ATOMS: atom_id res chain seq x y z
N MET A 1 59.03 -27.66 22.30
CA MET A 1 58.62 -27.07 23.58
C MET A 1 57.44 -26.19 23.28
N ASP A 2 56.27 -26.66 23.66
CA ASP A 2 55.01 -25.91 23.60
C ASP A 2 55.11 -24.59 24.37
N PRO A 3 54.27 -23.61 23.99
CA PRO A 3 53.62 -22.80 24.98
C PRO A 3 52.10 -22.88 24.83
N SER A 4 51.47 -23.09 25.98
CA SER A 4 50.04 -22.95 26.29
C SER A 4 49.95 -22.15 27.61
N PRO A 5 48.79 -21.68 28.07
CA PRO A 5 47.96 -20.62 27.48
C PRO A 5 47.52 -19.56 28.53
N ALA A 6 46.77 -18.56 28.04
CA ALA A 6 45.73 -17.78 28.73
C ALA A 6 46.13 -16.82 29.87
N ASP A 7 45.87 -15.53 29.63
CA ASP A 7 45.21 -14.66 30.59
C ASP A 7 44.27 -13.69 29.84
N THR A 8 42.99 -13.75 30.24
CA THR A 8 41.85 -12.95 29.76
C THR A 8 41.42 -11.99 30.86
N ALA A 9 41.30 -10.69 30.58
CA ALA A 9 40.37 -9.79 31.27
C ALA A 9 40.21 -8.42 30.55
N SER A 10 38.95 -8.10 30.21
CA SER A 10 38.23 -6.82 30.30
C SER A 10 38.82 -5.51 29.77
N ILE A 11 38.02 -4.79 28.96
CA ILE A 11 37.74 -3.33 29.10
C ILE A 11 36.41 -3.02 28.38
N GLU A 12 35.56 -2.27 29.08
CA GLU A 12 34.33 -1.60 28.64
C GLU A 12 34.66 -0.39 27.74
N ASP A 13 33.80 -0.05 26.78
CA ASP A 13 33.56 1.32 26.26
C ASP A 13 32.32 1.24 25.35
N GLN A 14 31.15 1.75 25.75
CA GLN A 14 30.67 3.13 25.62
C GLN A 14 30.67 3.68 24.19
N TYR A 15 29.49 3.65 23.56
CA TYR A 15 29.15 4.45 22.38
C TYR A 15 27.98 5.36 22.76
N ASP A 16 28.27 6.65 22.95
CA ASP A 16 27.32 7.76 23.05
C ASP A 16 27.26 8.44 21.68
N GLY A 17 26.05 8.61 21.16
CA GLY A 17 25.78 9.12 19.81
C GLY A 17 24.62 10.09 19.83
N THR A 18 24.87 11.30 20.30
CA THR A 18 23.98 12.46 20.14
C THR A 18 24.09 13.00 18.71
N HIS A 19 22.99 12.99 17.94
CA HIS A 19 22.84 13.79 16.72
C HIS A 19 21.81 14.90 16.97
N ASP A 20 22.30 16.14 17.05
CA ASP A 20 21.53 17.38 17.06
C ASP A 20 20.84 17.61 15.70
N LEU A 21 19.53 17.85 15.71
CA LEU A 21 18.79 18.46 14.60
C LEU A 21 18.25 19.81 15.07
N ALA A 22 18.77 20.86 14.45
CA ALA A 22 18.47 22.25 14.73
C ALA A 22 17.01 22.64 14.37
N GLU A 23 16.42 23.47 15.23
CA GLU A 23 15.14 24.14 15.06
C GLU A 23 15.07 24.99 13.78
N LEU A 24 14.00 24.79 13.01
CA LEU A 24 13.58 25.70 11.93
C LEU A 24 12.18 26.22 12.26
N THR A 25 12.13 27.45 12.75
CA THR A 25 10.92 28.25 13.00
C THR A 25 10.21 28.63 11.70
N LEU A 26 8.89 28.40 11.64
CA LEU A 26 8.00 28.86 10.57
C LEU A 26 7.43 30.27 10.87
N PRO A 27 7.20 31.14 9.85
CA PRO A 27 6.59 32.45 10.04
C PRO A 27 5.05 32.45 10.00
N GLU A 28 4.47 33.44 10.67
CA GLU A 28 3.03 33.72 10.85
C GLU A 28 2.33 34.37 9.63
N GLY A 29 1.00 34.17 9.55
CA GLY A 29 0.03 34.94 8.75
C GLY A 29 -0.34 34.25 7.42
N THR A 30 -1.60 34.09 7.02
CA THR A 30 -2.81 34.91 7.22
C THR A 30 -4.07 34.04 7.13
N GLY A 31 -5.04 34.29 8.01
CA GLY A 31 -6.33 33.62 8.02
C GLY A 31 -7.38 34.25 7.09
N VAL A 32 -8.43 33.48 6.81
CA VAL A 32 -9.78 33.98 6.51
C VAL A 32 -10.75 33.18 7.39
N LEU A 33 -11.39 33.88 8.31
CA LEU A 33 -12.40 33.40 9.24
C LEU A 33 -13.78 33.53 8.59
N ASN A 34 -14.62 32.50 8.70
CA ASN A 34 -16.08 32.66 8.64
C ASN A 34 -16.57 33.00 10.06
N GLU A 35 -17.17 34.19 10.20
CA GLU A 35 -17.84 34.66 11.40
C GLU A 35 -19.13 33.86 11.65
N VAL A 36 -19.27 33.29 12.84
CA VAL A 36 -20.57 33.08 13.46
C VAL A 36 -20.55 33.79 14.80
N VAL A 37 -21.38 34.81 14.87
CA VAL A 37 -21.64 35.67 16.03
C VAL A 37 -22.26 34.81 17.13
N ASP A 38 -21.70 34.86 18.34
CA ASP A 38 -22.47 34.50 19.54
C ASP A 38 -22.19 35.43 20.72
N GLN A 39 -23.29 35.78 21.38
CA GLN A 39 -23.41 36.89 22.32
C GLN A 39 -22.81 36.57 23.70
N LYS A 40 -22.22 37.60 24.31
CA LYS A 40 -21.74 37.62 25.71
C LYS A 40 -22.87 37.35 26.70
N SER A 41 -22.58 36.52 27.71
CA SER A 41 -23.18 36.68 29.04
C SER A 41 -22.14 36.41 30.13
N ASP A 42 -22.29 37.18 31.21
CA ASP A 42 -21.28 37.56 32.21
C ASP A 42 -20.82 36.48 33.19
N ASP A 43 -19.65 36.79 33.76
CA ASP A 43 -18.91 36.17 34.85
C ASP A 43 -19.71 35.51 35.99
N LYS A 44 -19.27 34.30 36.36
CA LYS A 44 -19.19 33.90 37.78
C LYS A 44 -18.00 32.98 38.04
N GLU A 45 -16.94 33.62 38.53
CA GLU A 45 -15.70 33.03 39.02
C GLU A 45 -15.98 32.01 40.16
N THR A 46 -15.82 30.72 39.87
CA THR A 46 -15.70 29.68 40.91
C THR A 46 -14.34 29.00 40.77
N LYS A 47 -13.47 29.24 41.76
CA LYS A 47 -12.13 28.64 41.91
C LYS A 47 -12.21 27.10 41.86
N LYS A 48 -12.07 26.50 40.68
CA LYS A 48 -11.79 25.08 40.52
C LYS A 48 -10.33 24.82 40.84
N LYS A 49 -10.08 24.11 41.95
CA LYS A 49 -8.79 23.50 42.28
C LYS A 49 -8.25 22.79 41.03
N LYS A 50 -7.10 23.23 40.50
CA LYS A 50 -6.35 22.52 39.46
C LYS A 50 -6.08 21.09 39.97
N LYS A 51 -6.86 20.12 39.49
CA LYS A 51 -6.48 18.70 39.58
C LYS A 51 -5.16 18.60 38.83
N LYS A 52 -4.10 18.14 39.50
CA LYS A 52 -2.89 17.66 38.83
C LYS A 52 -3.35 16.73 37.70
N SER A 53 -3.04 17.06 36.45
CA SER A 53 -3.31 16.17 35.33
C SER A 53 -2.65 14.83 35.66
N LYS A 54 -3.46 13.77 35.80
CA LYS A 54 -2.92 12.42 35.78
C LYS A 54 -2.17 12.33 34.45
N ALA A 55 -0.89 11.91 34.50
CA ALA A 55 -0.15 11.59 33.29
C ALA A 55 -1.05 10.72 32.40
N SER A 56 -1.13 11.05 31.11
CA SER A 56 -1.92 10.26 30.18
C SER A 56 -1.44 8.81 30.28
N LYS A 57 -2.38 7.88 30.44
CA LYS A 57 -2.04 6.45 30.37
C LYS A 57 -1.38 6.17 29.01
N PRO A 58 -0.41 5.26 28.94
CA PRO A 58 0.19 4.85 27.68
C PRO A 58 -0.89 4.32 26.74
N THR A 59 -0.68 4.52 25.45
CA THR A 59 -1.60 4.18 24.37
C THR A 59 -1.45 2.73 23.90
N GLY A 60 -0.26 2.14 24.10
CA GLY A 60 0.07 0.79 23.63
C GLY A 60 0.85 0.75 22.32
N PHE A 61 1.22 1.93 21.79
CA PHE A 61 1.93 2.12 20.52
C PHE A 61 3.29 2.81 20.71
N GLU A 62 3.70 3.06 21.94
CA GLU A 62 5.02 3.62 22.24
C GLU A 62 6.13 2.58 21.95
N GLU A 63 7.30 3.03 21.48
CA GLU A 63 8.43 2.18 21.04
C GLU A 63 8.87 1.15 22.09
N TYR A 64 8.81 1.50 23.37
CA TYR A 64 9.18 0.64 24.51
C TYR A 64 7.97 0.14 25.28
N TYR A 65 6.76 0.21 24.70
CA TYR A 65 5.57 -0.30 25.36
C TYR A 65 5.68 -1.81 25.56
N CYS A 66 5.70 -2.22 26.82
CA CYS A 66 5.59 -3.61 27.21
C CYS A 66 4.18 -3.87 27.73
N GLU A 67 3.59 -4.98 27.30
CA GLU A 67 2.32 -5.44 27.84
C GLU A 67 2.44 -5.67 29.36
N PRO A 68 1.45 -5.22 30.16
CA PRO A 68 1.43 -5.52 31.58
C PRO A 68 1.47 -7.03 31.82
N LEU A 69 2.33 -7.46 32.73
CA LEU A 69 2.39 -8.87 33.14
C LEU A 69 1.02 -9.30 33.68
N LEU A 70 0.50 -10.41 33.15
CA LEU A 70 -0.73 -11.03 33.63
C LEU A 70 -0.49 -11.63 35.03
N THR A 71 -1.49 -11.53 35.90
CA THR A 71 -1.48 -12.32 37.12
C THR A 71 -1.61 -13.81 36.79
N PRO A 72 -1.13 -14.74 37.65
CA PRO A 72 -1.24 -16.18 37.37
C PRO A 72 -2.68 -16.65 37.12
N THR A 73 -3.66 -16.03 37.79
CA THR A 73 -5.08 -16.31 37.59
C THR A 73 -5.56 -15.83 36.22
N GLU A 74 -5.21 -14.60 35.83
CA GLU A 74 -5.59 -14.07 34.51
C GLU A 74 -4.92 -14.84 33.37
N ALA A 75 -3.66 -15.25 33.54
CA ALA A 75 -2.97 -16.09 32.56
C ALA A 75 -3.60 -17.48 32.45
N TRP A 76 -4.05 -18.05 33.57
CA TRP A 76 -4.77 -19.33 33.58
C TRP A 76 -6.14 -19.21 32.93
N ASP A 77 -6.90 -18.17 33.24
CA ASP A 77 -8.20 -17.87 32.63
C ASP A 77 -8.04 -17.66 31.11
N GLU A 78 -7.03 -16.89 30.70
CA GLU A 78 -6.76 -16.63 29.28
C GLU A 78 -6.45 -17.92 28.53
N LYS A 79 -5.54 -18.75 29.06
CA LYS A 79 -5.15 -20.00 28.40
C LYS A 79 -6.21 -21.10 28.47
N SER A 80 -6.91 -21.22 29.60
CA SER A 80 -7.73 -22.41 29.89
C SER A 80 -9.21 -22.18 29.65
N MET A 81 -9.69 -20.92 29.62
CA MET A 81 -11.11 -20.60 29.46
C MET A 81 -11.38 -19.73 28.23
N ILE A 82 -10.59 -18.67 28.03
CA ILE A 82 -10.89 -17.64 27.01
C ILE A 82 -10.34 -18.07 25.65
N TYR A 83 -9.07 -18.44 25.56
CA TYR A 83 -8.39 -18.83 24.32
C TYR A 83 -8.11 -20.33 24.23
N SER A 84 -8.81 -21.16 25.02
CA SER A 84 -8.65 -22.61 24.95
C SER A 84 -8.84 -23.11 23.50
N PRO A 85 -7.92 -23.90 22.93
CA PRO A 85 -8.05 -24.46 21.59
C PRO A 85 -9.30 -25.32 21.38
N GLU A 86 -9.93 -25.78 22.47
CA GLU A 86 -11.22 -26.50 22.42
C GLU A 86 -12.39 -25.58 22.04
N ARG A 87 -12.23 -24.26 22.14
CA ARG A 87 -13.22 -23.28 21.69
C ARG A 87 -13.09 -23.03 20.19
N PRO A 88 -14.23 -22.83 19.49
CA PRO A 88 -14.21 -22.43 18.08
C PRO A 88 -13.36 -21.18 17.87
N PHE A 89 -12.53 -21.19 16.83
CA PHE A 89 -11.63 -20.07 16.46
C PHE A 89 -12.36 -18.73 16.46
N VAL A 90 -13.56 -18.70 15.87
CA VAL A 90 -14.43 -17.53 15.75
C VAL A 90 -14.67 -16.83 17.09
N GLU A 91 -14.91 -17.60 18.16
CA GLU A 91 -15.16 -17.00 19.48
C GLU A 91 -13.89 -16.45 20.10
N ARG A 92 -12.76 -17.16 19.91
CA ARG A 92 -11.45 -16.74 20.42
C ARG A 92 -11.00 -15.44 19.78
N ILE A 93 -11.12 -15.32 18.45
CA ILE A 93 -10.69 -14.13 17.72
C ILE A 93 -11.60 -12.92 18.00
N GLU A 94 -12.92 -13.12 18.11
CA GLU A 94 -13.87 -12.07 18.49
C GLU A 94 -13.55 -11.50 19.88
N GLU A 95 -13.35 -12.37 20.88
CA GLU A 95 -12.97 -11.94 22.23
C GLU A 95 -11.60 -11.26 22.26
N ALA A 96 -10.64 -11.73 21.46
CA ALA A 96 -9.32 -11.12 21.36
C ALA A 96 -9.39 -9.69 20.79
N ILE A 97 -10.19 -9.45 19.74
CA ILE A 97 -10.39 -8.13 19.13
C ILE A 97 -11.01 -7.17 20.15
N GLN A 98 -12.07 -7.58 20.83
CA GLN A 98 -12.74 -6.76 21.84
C GLN A 98 -11.80 -6.40 22.99
N ARG A 99 -11.02 -7.37 23.48
CA ARG A 99 -10.02 -7.15 24.54
C ARG A 99 -8.88 -6.25 24.07
N TYR A 100 -8.42 -6.42 22.84
CA TYR A 100 -7.38 -5.59 22.25
C TYR A 100 -7.83 -4.13 22.21
N ARG A 101 -9.03 -3.82 21.70
CA ARG A 101 -9.60 -2.47 21.70
C ARG A 101 -9.81 -1.91 23.11
N ALA A 102 -10.17 -2.75 24.08
CA ALA A 102 -10.34 -2.31 25.46
C ALA A 102 -8.99 -1.99 26.16
N ARG A 103 -7.92 -2.72 25.79
CA ARG A 103 -6.58 -2.55 26.34
C ARG A 103 -5.80 -1.42 25.64
N ARG A 104 -6.04 -1.19 24.34
CA ARG A 104 -5.36 -0.18 23.53
C ARG A 104 -6.15 1.10 23.42
N ARG A 105 -5.45 2.24 23.44
CA ARG A 105 -6.06 3.53 23.14
C ARG A 105 -5.81 3.89 21.68
N LEU A 106 -6.65 3.36 20.80
CA LEU A 106 -6.64 3.69 19.38
C LEU A 106 -7.09 5.16 19.20
N ASP A 107 -6.24 5.98 18.60
CA ASP A 107 -6.67 7.29 18.08
C ASP A 107 -7.60 7.11 16.87
N SER A 108 -8.15 8.22 16.34
CA SER A 108 -9.10 8.16 15.22
C SER A 108 -8.52 7.46 13.98
N VAL A 109 -7.24 7.67 13.68
CA VAL A 109 -6.57 7.12 12.50
C VAL A 109 -6.34 5.63 12.68
N ARG A 110 -5.75 5.21 13.80
CA ARG A 110 -5.50 3.80 14.13
C ARG A 110 -6.81 3.02 14.22
N ASN A 111 -7.85 3.64 14.78
CA ASN A 111 -9.17 3.05 14.85
C ASN A 111 -9.75 2.80 13.44
N GLN A 112 -9.66 3.78 12.55
CA GLN A 112 -10.09 3.63 11.17
C GLN A 112 -9.29 2.53 10.45
N VAL A 113 -7.96 2.54 10.55
CA VAL A 113 -7.10 1.50 9.96
C VAL A 113 -7.51 0.12 10.45
N PHE A 114 -7.64 -0.05 11.77
CA PHE A 114 -7.94 -1.34 12.37
C PHE A 114 -9.32 -1.86 11.94
N SER A 115 -10.36 -1.01 11.98
CA SER A 115 -11.68 -1.38 11.47
C SER A 115 -11.68 -1.77 9.99
N GLN A 116 -10.86 -1.09 9.17
CA GLN A 116 -10.75 -1.42 7.73
C GLN A 116 -10.03 -2.75 7.50
N TYR A 117 -8.99 -3.05 8.27
CA TYR A 117 -8.32 -4.35 8.26
C TYR A 117 -9.28 -5.48 8.65
N LEU A 118 -10.04 -5.31 9.74
CA LEU A 118 -11.03 -6.30 10.19
C LEU A 118 -12.13 -6.53 9.14
N MET A 119 -12.63 -5.47 8.50
CA MET A 119 -13.62 -5.57 7.44
C MET A 119 -13.14 -6.40 6.25
N LEU A 120 -11.87 -6.24 5.85
CA LEU A 120 -11.27 -7.07 4.79
C LEU A 120 -11.10 -8.53 5.20
N GLY A 121 -10.86 -8.78 6.49
CA GLY A 121 -10.87 -10.12 7.08
C GLY A 121 -12.27 -10.71 7.28
N GLY A 122 -13.33 -10.06 6.77
CA GLY A 122 -14.70 -10.56 6.88
C GLY A 122 -15.37 -10.30 8.22
N ILE A 123 -14.82 -9.44 9.07
CA ILE A 123 -15.40 -9.09 10.38
C ILE A 123 -16.18 -7.78 10.26
N ASP A 124 -17.42 -7.78 10.75
CA ASP A 124 -18.23 -6.56 10.79
C ASP A 124 -17.74 -5.68 11.93
N ALA A 125 -17.00 -4.63 11.57
CA ALA A 125 -16.50 -3.59 12.47
C ALA A 125 -17.27 -2.27 12.30
N THR A 126 -18.50 -2.30 11.76
CA THR A 126 -19.33 -1.11 11.60
C THR A 126 -19.89 -0.63 12.93
N ALA A 127 -19.83 0.68 13.14
CA ALA A 127 -20.19 1.29 14.40
C ALA A 127 -21.71 1.15 14.64
N ARG A 128 -22.13 0.42 15.68
CA ARG A 128 -23.54 0.14 15.96
C ARG A 128 -24.23 1.36 16.57
N GLN A 129 -25.53 1.52 16.34
CA GLN A 129 -26.31 2.69 16.81
C GLN A 129 -26.40 2.85 18.35
N PHE A 130 -25.95 1.87 19.15
CA PHE A 130 -26.03 1.84 20.62
C PHE A 130 -24.67 1.89 21.34
N GLN A 131 -23.74 2.73 20.86
CA GLN A 131 -22.38 2.91 21.40
C GLN A 131 -22.28 3.47 22.84
N SER A 132 -23.38 3.73 23.54
CA SER A 132 -23.32 4.31 24.89
C SER A 132 -24.19 3.51 25.84
N ALA A 133 -23.58 3.04 26.94
CA ALA A 133 -24.30 2.43 28.04
C ALA A 133 -25.44 3.34 28.55
N ASP A 134 -25.26 4.67 28.47
CA ASP A 134 -26.28 5.67 28.82
C ASP A 134 -27.54 5.64 27.92
N LYS A 135 -27.48 4.96 26.76
CA LYS A 135 -28.61 4.76 25.84
C LYS A 135 -29.27 3.37 26.00
N LEU A 136 -28.69 2.49 26.81
CA LEU A 136 -29.32 1.21 27.15
C LEU A 136 -30.38 1.44 28.25
N PRO A 137 -31.56 0.80 28.17
CA PRO A 137 -32.56 0.87 29.22
C PRO A 137 -31.98 0.50 30.60
N ASP A 138 -32.33 1.26 31.63
CA ASP A 138 -31.84 1.11 33.01
C ASP A 138 -32.06 -0.32 33.56
N ASP A 139 -33.12 -0.99 33.12
CA ASP A 139 -33.46 -2.36 33.50
C ASP A 139 -32.48 -3.37 32.89
N LEU A 140 -32.08 -3.17 31.62
CA LEU A 140 -31.09 -4.02 30.95
C LEU A 140 -29.68 -3.86 31.55
N LEU A 141 -29.32 -2.65 32.00
CA LEU A 141 -28.04 -2.39 32.67
C LEU A 141 -27.92 -3.09 34.03
N ARG A 142 -29.06 -3.28 34.72
CA ARG A 142 -29.11 -3.93 36.05
C ARG A 142 -29.14 -5.45 35.97
N GLU A 143 -29.75 -5.99 34.92
CA GLU A 143 -29.92 -7.44 34.73
C GLU A 143 -28.77 -8.08 33.95
N SER A 144 -28.01 -7.30 33.18
CA SER A 144 -26.92 -7.81 32.35
C SER A 144 -25.60 -7.91 33.12
N THR A 145 -24.90 -9.03 32.95
CA THR A 145 -23.51 -9.15 33.44
C THR A 145 -22.56 -8.23 32.69
N LYS A 146 -21.40 -7.91 33.29
CA LYS A 146 -20.35 -7.10 32.61
C LYS A 146 -19.92 -7.69 31.26
N GLY A 147 -20.00 -9.01 31.09
CA GLY A 147 -19.77 -9.68 29.81
C GLY A 147 -20.86 -9.36 28.79
N GLN A 148 -22.12 -9.56 29.16
CA GLN A 148 -23.27 -9.28 28.29
C GLN A 148 -23.37 -7.80 27.89
N LEU A 149 -23.06 -6.87 28.81
CA LEU A 149 -23.02 -5.44 28.49
C LEU A 149 -21.91 -5.08 27.50
N ARG A 150 -20.76 -5.77 27.57
CA ARG A 150 -19.67 -5.60 26.61
C ARG A 150 -20.08 -6.13 25.24
N ASP A 151 -20.72 -7.28 25.19
CA ASP A 151 -21.19 -7.87 23.92
C ASP A 151 -22.27 -7.00 23.25
N MET A 152 -23.15 -6.37 24.05
CA MET A 152 -24.19 -5.47 23.56
C MET A 152 -23.65 -4.14 23.00
N ILE A 153 -22.49 -3.69 23.47
CA ILE A 153 -21.85 -2.41 23.08
C ILE A 153 -20.73 -2.65 22.05
N SER A 154 -20.34 -3.90 21.80
CA SER A 154 -19.26 -4.24 20.86
C SER A 154 -19.65 -3.88 19.43
N ASP A 155 -18.76 -3.12 18.77
CA ASP A 155 -18.86 -2.80 17.35
C ASP A 155 -18.26 -3.91 16.46
N ASP A 156 -17.33 -4.72 16.99
CA ASP A 156 -16.74 -5.85 16.27
C ASP A 156 -17.50 -7.12 16.65
N VAL A 157 -18.31 -7.60 15.70
CA VAL A 157 -19.10 -8.81 15.88
C VAL A 157 -19.02 -9.64 14.62
N ILE A 158 -18.75 -10.93 14.79
CA ILE A 158 -18.82 -11.90 13.73
C ILE A 158 -20.29 -12.30 13.58
N GLN A 159 -20.85 -12.16 12.38
CA GLN A 159 -22.28 -12.33 12.17
C GLN A 159 -22.67 -13.80 12.33
N ARG A 160 -23.38 -14.14 13.43
CA ARG A 160 -23.78 -15.52 13.78
C ARG A 160 -25.13 -15.95 13.21
N GLY A 161 -25.73 -15.17 12.31
CA GLY A 161 -27.06 -15.41 11.77
C GLY A 161 -27.11 -15.18 10.26
N GLY A 162 -27.81 -16.07 9.54
CA GLY A 162 -27.91 -16.10 8.07
C GLY A 162 -28.63 -14.93 7.39
N GLY A 163 -28.66 -13.74 8.01
CA GLY A 163 -29.15 -12.49 7.44
C GLY A 163 -28.03 -11.54 6.99
N GLY A 164 -26.79 -12.02 6.90
CA GLY A 164 -25.60 -11.23 6.60
C GLY A 164 -25.23 -11.06 5.13
N GLY A 165 -26.13 -11.42 4.20
CA GLY A 165 -25.98 -11.22 2.76
C GLY A 165 -24.69 -11.78 2.12
N GLY A 166 -23.98 -12.71 2.78
CA GLY A 166 -22.67 -13.22 2.33
C GLY A 166 -21.52 -12.20 2.37
N ARG A 167 -21.73 -11.01 2.96
CA ARG A 167 -20.73 -9.92 3.00
C ARG A 167 -19.64 -10.14 4.05
N PHE A 168 -20.02 -10.70 5.19
CA PHE A 168 -19.15 -10.98 6.32
C PHE A 168 -19.10 -12.47 6.59
N TYR A 169 -18.11 -12.90 7.37
CA TYR A 169 -17.93 -14.28 7.76
C TYR A 169 -19.19 -14.82 8.45
N ASP A 170 -19.68 -15.98 7.99
CA ASP A 170 -20.81 -16.68 8.56
C ASP A 170 -20.34 -18.01 9.19
N PRO A 171 -20.40 -18.16 10.54
CA PRO A 171 -20.09 -19.40 11.22
C PRO A 171 -20.97 -20.59 10.82
N GLY A 172 -22.14 -20.33 10.21
CA GLY A 172 -23.05 -21.35 9.69
C GLY A 172 -22.65 -21.91 8.33
N ALA A 173 -21.72 -21.27 7.61
CA ALA A 173 -21.19 -21.72 6.33
C ALA A 173 -19.64 -21.57 6.28
N PRO A 174 -18.91 -22.23 7.20
CA PRO A 174 -17.45 -22.09 7.32
C PRO A 174 -16.70 -22.59 6.08
N GLU A 175 -17.30 -23.47 5.27
CA GLU A 175 -16.71 -24.01 4.04
C GLU A 175 -16.47 -22.97 2.92
N HIS A 176 -17.03 -21.77 3.07
CA HIS A 176 -16.87 -20.67 2.13
C HIS A 176 -15.81 -19.65 2.55
N TRP A 177 -15.15 -19.87 3.69
CA TRP A 177 -14.21 -18.93 4.27
C TRP A 177 -12.94 -19.63 4.75
N ASP A 178 -11.80 -19.08 4.35
CA ASP A 178 -10.50 -19.49 4.85
C ASP A 178 -9.95 -18.44 5.82
N VAL A 179 -9.22 -18.89 6.85
CA VAL A 179 -8.48 -18.01 7.75
C VAL A 179 -7.09 -17.82 7.17
N ASP A 180 -6.81 -16.60 6.68
CA ASP A 180 -5.55 -16.23 6.03
C ASP A 180 -5.12 -14.81 6.47
N PHE A 181 -4.36 -14.73 7.57
CA PHE A 181 -3.83 -13.47 8.09
C PHE A 181 -2.89 -12.81 7.09
N THR A 182 -2.01 -13.59 6.45
CA THR A 182 -1.04 -13.07 5.49
C THR A 182 -1.73 -12.48 4.26
N GLY A 183 -2.71 -13.17 3.69
CA GLY A 183 -3.51 -12.71 2.56
C GLY A 183 -4.34 -11.46 2.86
N VAL A 184 -4.93 -11.38 4.07
CA VAL A 184 -5.66 -10.17 4.50
C VAL A 184 -4.71 -8.97 4.65
N VAL A 185 -3.53 -9.16 5.24
CA VAL A 185 -2.49 -8.11 5.29
C VAL A 185 -2.05 -7.72 3.89
N ALA A 186 -1.79 -8.70 3.01
CA ALA A 186 -1.39 -8.46 1.63
C ALA A 186 -2.41 -7.59 0.90
N GLY A 187 -3.71 -7.94 0.97
CA GLY A 187 -4.77 -7.16 0.35
C GLY A 187 -4.93 -5.76 0.93
N PHE A 188 -4.90 -5.65 2.27
CA PHE A 188 -4.95 -4.35 2.95
C PHE A 188 -3.80 -3.42 2.49
N MET A 189 -2.57 -3.95 2.45
CA MET A 189 -1.37 -3.21 2.04
C MET A 189 -1.33 -2.95 0.52
N SER A 190 -2.05 -3.72 -0.29
CA SER A 190 -2.06 -3.60 -1.75
C SER A 190 -2.98 -2.49 -2.26
N HIS A 191 -4.08 -2.24 -1.57
CA HIS A 191 -5.11 -1.31 -2.03
C HIS A 191 -5.45 -0.26 -0.97
N LYS A 192 -5.78 -0.66 0.26
CA LYS A 192 -6.34 0.28 1.23
C LYS A 192 -5.38 1.26 1.83
N ILE A 193 -4.15 0.84 2.08
CA ILE A 193 -3.19 1.72 2.72
C ILE A 193 -2.91 2.94 1.85
N ILE A 194 -2.97 2.82 0.53
CA ILE A 194 -2.80 3.92 -0.42
C ILE A 194 -3.98 4.90 -0.33
N ASP A 195 -5.21 4.39 -0.32
CA ASP A 195 -6.43 5.22 -0.17
C ASP A 195 -6.43 6.01 1.15
N ILE A 196 -5.97 5.39 2.25
CA ILE A 196 -5.97 6.01 3.59
C ILE A 196 -4.80 6.99 3.75
N SER A 197 -3.63 6.66 3.22
CA SER A 197 -2.42 7.48 3.39
C SER A 197 -2.30 8.62 2.40
N GLY A 198 -2.95 8.54 1.22
CA GLY A 198 -2.72 9.50 0.14
C GLY A 198 -1.25 9.54 -0.33
N GLY A 199 -0.47 8.49 -0.04
CA GLY A 199 0.98 8.44 -0.32
C GLY A 199 1.87 8.98 0.80
N ASP A 200 1.30 9.38 1.96
CA ASP A 200 2.09 9.77 3.13
C ASP A 200 2.69 8.54 3.83
N MET A 201 4.03 8.44 3.80
CA MET A 201 4.75 7.32 4.41
C MET A 201 4.59 7.26 5.94
N GLU A 202 4.35 8.37 6.64
CA GLU A 202 4.06 8.34 8.07
C GLU A 202 2.73 7.61 8.33
N MET A 203 1.72 7.88 7.51
CA MET A 203 0.43 7.21 7.58
C MET A 203 0.53 5.72 7.21
N VAL A 204 1.36 5.38 6.21
CA VAL A 204 1.67 3.97 5.87
C VAL A 204 2.31 3.27 7.07
N TRP A 205 3.26 3.93 7.76
CA TRP A 205 3.88 3.38 8.97
C TRP A 205 2.87 3.18 10.09
N ILE A 206 2.04 4.18 10.39
CA ILE A 206 0.99 4.09 11.41
C ILE A 206 0.06 2.91 11.11
N ALA A 207 -0.32 2.74 9.83
CA ALA A 207 -1.22 1.68 9.45
C ALA A 207 -0.59 0.29 9.60
N SER A 208 0.63 0.10 9.07
CA SER A 208 1.40 -1.15 9.19
C SER A 208 1.65 -1.50 10.67
N ASN A 209 2.11 -0.53 11.46
CA ASN A 209 2.40 -0.71 12.89
C ASN A 209 1.14 -1.09 13.69
N THR A 210 -0.01 -0.51 13.36
CA THR A 210 -1.28 -0.83 14.04
C THR A 210 -1.68 -2.28 13.85
N ILE A 211 -1.54 -2.80 12.63
CA ILE A 211 -1.84 -4.20 12.31
C ILE A 211 -0.82 -5.13 12.97
N GLN A 212 0.48 -4.82 12.90
CA GLN A 212 1.50 -5.61 13.58
C GLN A 212 1.29 -5.70 15.09
N ASN A 213 0.90 -4.60 15.74
CA ASN A 213 0.66 -4.61 17.20
C ASN A 213 -0.47 -5.58 17.56
N PHE A 214 -1.52 -5.64 16.75
CA PHE A 214 -2.61 -6.59 16.92
C PHE A 214 -2.16 -8.04 16.66
N LEU A 215 -1.43 -8.31 15.57
CA LEU A 215 -0.93 -9.64 15.27
C LEU A 215 0.03 -10.16 16.37
N LYS A 216 0.92 -9.30 16.87
CA LYS A 216 1.80 -9.60 18.01
C LYS A 216 1.01 -9.86 19.29
N TYR A 217 -0.11 -9.14 19.50
CA TYR A 217 -1.03 -9.42 20.60
C TYR A 217 -1.66 -10.82 20.48
N LEU A 218 -2.06 -11.26 19.28
CA LEU A 218 -2.59 -12.62 19.09
C LEU A 218 -1.58 -13.70 19.47
N LEU A 219 -0.32 -13.54 19.06
CA LEU A 219 0.76 -14.47 19.42
C LEU A 219 1.07 -14.46 20.92
N LEU A 220 1.15 -13.26 21.51
CA LEU A 220 1.47 -13.12 22.94
C LEU A 220 0.44 -13.81 23.84
N HIS A 221 -0.83 -13.72 23.46
CA HIS A 221 -1.95 -14.26 24.23
C HIS A 221 -2.35 -15.68 23.82
N ASP A 222 -1.61 -16.32 22.91
CA ASP A 222 -1.89 -17.68 22.41
C ASP A 222 -3.34 -17.84 21.92
N VAL A 223 -3.84 -16.81 21.22
CA VAL A 223 -5.26 -16.74 20.82
C VAL A 223 -5.61 -17.85 19.83
N CYS A 224 -4.73 -18.08 18.87
CA CYS A 224 -4.90 -19.06 17.79
C CYS A 224 -3.56 -19.69 17.38
N PRO A 225 -2.99 -20.57 18.23
CA PRO A 225 -1.71 -21.25 17.96
C PRO A 225 -1.71 -22.04 16.65
N GLU A 226 -2.87 -22.53 16.21
CA GLU A 226 -3.01 -23.25 14.96
C GLU A 226 -2.69 -22.40 13.71
N TYR A 227 -2.68 -21.07 13.84
CA TYR A 227 -2.34 -20.12 12.77
C TYR A 227 -1.06 -19.32 13.08
N ALA A 228 -0.25 -19.74 14.05
CA ALA A 228 0.92 -18.98 14.49
C ALA A 228 1.93 -18.71 13.34
N ASP A 229 2.17 -19.68 12.46
CA ASP A 229 3.09 -19.52 11.33
C ASP A 229 2.58 -18.48 10.32
N ASP A 230 1.28 -18.47 10.07
CA ASP A 230 0.63 -17.50 9.19
C ASP A 230 0.62 -16.09 9.83
N ILE A 231 0.38 -15.99 11.14
CA ILE A 231 0.46 -14.71 11.86
C ILE A 231 1.88 -14.14 11.83
N ASN A 232 2.91 -14.97 12.00
CA ASN A 232 4.31 -14.53 11.86
C ASN A 232 4.60 -14.05 10.44
N SER A 233 4.14 -14.78 9.43
CA SER A 233 4.26 -14.40 8.02
C SER A 233 3.57 -13.06 7.73
N ALA A 234 2.38 -12.84 8.31
CA ALA A 234 1.65 -11.59 8.20
C ALA A 234 2.39 -10.41 8.87
N ILE A 235 3.05 -10.63 10.02
CA ILE A 235 3.88 -9.61 10.68
C ILE A 235 5.08 -9.24 9.78
N GLU A 236 5.80 -10.22 9.25
CA GLU A 236 6.91 -9.99 8.32
C GLU A 236 6.45 -9.24 7.07
N LEU A 237 5.25 -9.56 6.59
CA LEU A 237 4.66 -8.89 5.44
C LEU A 237 4.33 -7.42 5.72
N CYS A 238 3.94 -7.05 6.94
CA CYS A 238 3.73 -5.65 7.28
C CYS A 238 5.01 -4.80 7.14
N ASP A 239 6.17 -5.34 7.55
CA ASP A 239 7.47 -4.67 7.41
C ASP A 239 7.89 -4.59 5.93
N LYS A 240 7.80 -5.73 5.22
CA LYS A 240 8.05 -5.78 3.78
C LYS A 240 7.15 -4.83 3.00
N GLY A 241 5.88 -4.73 3.40
CA GLY A 241 4.90 -3.85 2.79
C GLY A 241 5.25 -2.38 2.95
N PHE A 242 5.68 -1.97 4.14
CA PHE A 242 6.15 -0.62 4.38
C PHE A 242 7.38 -0.27 3.51
N GLU A 243 8.37 -1.17 3.43
CA GLU A 243 9.56 -0.98 2.59
C GLU A 243 9.18 -0.85 1.11
N GLU A 244 8.44 -1.83 0.56
CA GLU A 244 8.13 -1.87 -0.86
C GLU A 244 7.21 -0.73 -1.32
N ILE A 245 6.29 -0.23 -0.48
CA ILE A 245 5.49 0.96 -0.81
C ILE A 245 6.40 2.18 -0.99
N GLY A 246 7.44 2.33 -0.16
CA GLY A 246 8.43 3.38 -0.31
C GLY A 246 9.21 3.26 -1.63
N LEU A 247 9.63 2.03 -1.97
CA LEU A 247 10.31 1.73 -3.22
C LEU A 247 9.42 2.01 -4.45
N VAL A 248 8.15 1.57 -4.42
CA VAL A 248 7.15 1.84 -5.47
C VAL A 248 6.97 3.35 -5.66
N SER A 249 6.78 4.09 -4.55
CA SER A 249 6.61 5.54 -4.59
C SER A 249 7.84 6.26 -5.17
N ASN A 250 9.04 5.77 -4.87
CA ASN A 250 10.27 6.27 -5.49
C ASN A 250 10.34 5.93 -6.99
N ALA A 251 10.06 4.67 -7.36
CA ALA A 251 10.13 4.21 -8.73
C ALA A 251 9.17 5.00 -9.65
N LEU A 252 7.92 5.22 -9.21
CA LEU A 252 6.91 5.99 -9.95
C LEU A 252 7.35 7.42 -10.29
N ARG A 253 8.21 8.03 -9.47
CA ARG A 253 8.78 9.37 -9.73
C ARG A 253 9.93 9.37 -10.75
N LEU A 254 10.52 8.21 -11.02
CA LEU A 254 11.72 8.09 -11.86
C LEU A 254 11.41 7.51 -13.24
N VAL A 255 10.40 6.66 -13.35
CA VAL A 255 9.96 6.04 -14.62
C VAL A 255 9.36 7.06 -15.60
N PRO A 256 9.44 6.81 -16.92
CA PRO A 256 10.08 5.69 -17.59
C PRO A 256 11.62 5.86 -17.71
N GLY A 257 12.19 6.93 -17.17
CA GLY A 257 13.63 7.20 -17.25
C GLY A 257 14.02 8.14 -18.37
N LEU A 258 15.26 8.63 -18.35
CA LEU A 258 15.82 9.52 -19.35
C LEU A 258 16.09 8.80 -20.68
N PHE A 259 16.56 7.55 -20.66
CA PHE A 259 16.79 6.72 -21.84
C PHE A 259 15.49 6.50 -22.63
N ASN A 260 14.44 5.98 -21.97
CA ASN A 260 13.16 5.73 -22.63
C ASN A 260 12.52 7.03 -23.15
N ARG A 261 12.59 8.12 -22.38
CA ARG A 261 12.17 9.46 -22.84
C ARG A 261 13.00 9.97 -24.04
N SER A 262 14.29 9.64 -24.09
CA SER A 262 15.16 10.01 -25.20
C SER A 262 14.83 9.24 -26.48
N VAL A 263 14.44 7.97 -26.37
CA VAL A 263 13.91 7.21 -27.52
C VAL A 263 12.61 7.85 -27.98
N ALA A 264 11.68 8.10 -27.05
CA ALA A 264 10.40 8.75 -27.34
C ALA A 264 10.56 10.08 -28.08
N ALA A 265 11.45 10.95 -27.61
CA ALA A 265 11.67 12.28 -28.19
C ALA A 265 12.28 12.27 -29.60
N ASN A 266 12.96 11.19 -30.00
CA ASN A 266 13.63 11.10 -31.31
C ASN A 266 12.84 10.32 -32.35
N TYR A 267 12.07 9.30 -31.93
CA TYR A 267 11.56 8.28 -32.86
C TYR A 267 10.04 8.08 -32.79
N CYS A 268 9.33 8.84 -31.95
CA CYS A 268 7.90 8.67 -31.79
C CYS A 268 7.17 9.99 -32.02
N GLU A 269 5.94 9.89 -32.49
CA GLU A 269 5.06 11.05 -32.62
C GLU A 269 4.61 11.54 -31.23
N GLU A 270 4.29 12.83 -31.12
CA GLU A 270 3.76 13.42 -29.89
C GLU A 270 2.38 12.82 -29.58
N GLU A 271 2.31 12.01 -28.54
CA GLU A 271 1.05 11.45 -28.05
C GLU A 271 0.40 12.42 -27.07
N ASN A 272 -0.79 12.91 -27.43
CA ASN A 272 -1.56 13.89 -26.67
C ASN A 272 -2.33 13.21 -25.51
N SER A 273 -1.64 12.43 -24.66
CA SER A 273 -2.27 11.74 -23.53
C SER A 273 -2.26 12.60 -22.27
N TYR A 274 -3.44 13.11 -21.91
CA TYR A 274 -3.67 14.02 -20.78
C TYR A 274 -3.21 13.45 -19.44
N ALA A 275 -3.35 12.13 -19.22
CA ALA A 275 -2.90 11.44 -18.01
C ALA A 275 -1.37 11.43 -17.88
N MET A 276 -0.66 11.44 -19.01
CA MET A 276 0.81 11.41 -19.05
C MET A 276 1.44 12.75 -18.75
N SER A 277 0.68 13.82 -18.92
CA SER A 277 1.13 15.19 -18.66
C SER A 277 1.24 15.53 -17.17
N LEU A 278 0.56 14.82 -16.27
CA LEU A 278 0.48 15.19 -14.86
C LEU A 278 1.65 14.64 -14.03
N LEU A 279 2.32 13.58 -14.50
CA LEU A 279 3.40 12.90 -13.78
C LEU A 279 4.81 13.22 -14.32
N MET A 280 4.93 13.92 -15.44
CA MET A 280 6.21 14.20 -16.09
C MET A 280 6.55 15.70 -16.06
N ASP A 281 7.77 16.03 -15.62
CA ASP A 281 8.35 17.36 -15.86
C ASP A 281 8.66 17.50 -17.35
N HIS A 282 7.84 18.28 -18.06
CA HIS A 282 7.93 18.54 -19.51
C HIS A 282 9.04 19.51 -19.88
N LYS A 283 10.22 19.40 -19.26
CA LYS A 283 11.39 20.05 -19.85
C LYS A 283 11.65 19.37 -21.18
N GLU A 284 11.43 20.12 -22.26
CA GLU A 284 11.80 19.69 -23.60
C GLU A 284 13.24 19.21 -23.59
N LEU A 285 13.42 17.93 -23.93
CA LEU A 285 14.73 17.33 -23.97
C LEU A 285 15.39 17.74 -25.30
N ASP A 286 16.59 18.34 -25.22
CA ASP A 286 17.36 18.65 -26.43
C ASP A 286 17.53 17.40 -27.29
N ARG A 287 17.03 17.43 -28.53
CA ARG A 287 17.00 16.25 -29.41
C ARG A 287 18.40 15.71 -29.69
N GLY A 288 19.41 16.59 -29.79
CA GLY A 288 20.80 16.18 -29.97
C GLY A 288 21.34 15.40 -28.77
N HIS A 289 21.11 15.89 -27.56
CA HIS A 289 21.46 15.21 -26.33
C HIS A 289 20.69 13.90 -26.15
N ALA A 290 19.38 13.91 -26.42
CA ALA A 290 18.55 12.72 -26.41
C ALA A 290 19.10 11.64 -27.36
N PHE A 291 19.48 12.02 -28.59
CA PHE A 291 20.09 11.10 -29.55
C PHE A 291 21.40 10.51 -29.00
N ASN A 292 22.26 11.33 -28.38
CA ASN A 292 23.50 10.87 -27.76
C ASN A 292 23.26 9.87 -26.63
N ILE A 293 22.23 10.07 -25.80
CA ILE A 293 21.81 9.14 -24.75
C ILE A 293 21.42 7.79 -25.38
N VAL A 294 20.52 7.79 -26.38
CA VAL A 294 20.08 6.54 -27.02
C VAL A 294 21.25 5.82 -27.67
N ALA A 295 22.08 6.53 -28.43
CA ALA A 295 23.22 5.94 -29.12
C ALA A 295 24.23 5.30 -28.15
N LEU A 296 24.58 6.01 -27.07
CA LEU A 296 25.51 5.51 -26.06
C LEU A 296 24.97 4.29 -25.34
N ILE A 297 23.75 4.39 -24.78
CA ILE A 297 23.16 3.32 -23.98
C ILE A 297 22.87 2.09 -24.84
N ALA A 298 22.31 2.26 -26.04
CA ALA A 298 22.05 1.14 -26.93
C ALA A 298 23.34 0.43 -27.37
N THR A 299 24.44 1.18 -27.60
CA THR A 299 25.75 0.59 -27.93
C THR A 299 26.31 -0.26 -26.79
N ILE A 300 26.05 0.13 -25.54
CA ILE A 300 26.61 -0.54 -24.36
C ILE A 300 25.73 -1.71 -23.90
N VAL A 301 24.40 -1.54 -23.91
CA VAL A 301 23.45 -2.48 -23.29
C VAL A 301 22.91 -3.50 -24.29
N LEU A 302 22.60 -3.14 -25.55
CA LEU A 302 22.03 -4.11 -26.48
C LEU A 302 22.92 -5.35 -26.70
N PRO A 303 24.26 -5.26 -26.82
CA PRO A 303 25.10 -6.44 -26.93
C PRO A 303 24.98 -7.43 -25.77
N THR A 304 24.54 -6.98 -24.58
CA THR A 304 24.33 -7.87 -23.43
C THR A 304 23.00 -8.61 -23.50
N LEU A 305 22.07 -8.19 -24.37
CA LEU A 305 20.78 -8.83 -24.61
C LEU A 305 20.83 -9.88 -25.74
N GLY A 306 21.94 -9.99 -26.48
CA GLY A 306 22.09 -10.94 -27.58
C GLY A 306 22.76 -10.35 -28.82
N SER A 307 22.49 -10.92 -29.99
CA SER A 307 23.24 -10.77 -31.25
C SER A 307 23.13 -9.39 -31.95
N TYR A 308 23.30 -8.29 -31.22
CA TYR A 308 23.28 -6.93 -31.74
C TYR A 308 24.71 -6.47 -32.08
N ASN A 309 25.13 -6.65 -33.33
CA ASN A 309 26.38 -6.06 -33.83
C ASN A 309 26.06 -4.70 -34.47
N ALA A 310 26.48 -3.62 -33.81
CA ALA A 310 26.39 -2.23 -34.28
C ALA A 310 24.96 -1.79 -34.69
N ALA A 311 24.13 -1.48 -33.68
CA ALA A 311 22.78 -0.97 -33.93
C ALA A 311 22.80 0.35 -34.72
N ASN A 312 22.15 0.39 -35.88
CA ASN A 312 21.93 1.64 -36.61
C ASN A 312 20.78 2.42 -35.97
N ILE A 313 21.06 3.05 -34.84
CA ILE A 313 20.09 3.79 -34.01
C ILE A 313 19.41 4.92 -34.79
N LYS A 314 20.05 5.50 -35.81
CA LYS A 314 19.46 6.57 -36.62
C LYS A 314 18.23 6.15 -37.42
N ALA A 315 18.09 4.87 -37.72
CA ALA A 315 16.98 4.33 -38.51
C ALA A 315 16.05 3.46 -37.66
N LEU A 316 15.98 3.73 -36.34
CA LEU A 316 15.13 2.98 -35.43
C LEU A 316 13.65 3.16 -35.81
N GLU A 317 12.95 2.05 -36.00
CA GLU A 317 11.49 2.04 -36.21
C GLU A 317 10.80 1.69 -34.90
N VAL A 318 9.89 2.55 -34.44
CA VAL A 318 9.19 2.36 -33.16
C VAL A 318 7.69 2.23 -33.42
N THR A 319 7.08 1.16 -32.89
CA THR A 319 5.64 0.92 -33.02
C THR A 319 4.84 1.78 -32.03
N ASN A 320 3.53 1.89 -32.26
CA ASN A 320 2.62 2.44 -31.26
C ASN A 320 2.66 1.62 -29.96
N PRO A 321 2.46 2.25 -28.80
CA PRO A 321 2.43 1.55 -27.51
C PRO A 321 1.25 0.61 -27.41
N ILE A 322 1.49 -0.55 -26.78
CA ILE A 322 0.45 -1.44 -26.28
C ILE A 322 0.55 -1.44 -24.75
N GLU A 323 -0.56 -1.14 -24.07
CA GLU A 323 -0.63 -1.22 -22.61
C GLU A 323 -0.63 -2.69 -22.18
N ARG A 324 0.34 -3.08 -21.36
CA ARG A 324 0.46 -4.42 -20.80
C ARG A 324 1.06 -4.34 -19.40
N THR A 325 0.71 -5.33 -18.57
CA THR A 325 1.32 -5.48 -17.24
C THR A 325 2.35 -6.60 -17.27
N PHE A 326 3.55 -6.31 -16.75
CA PHE A 326 4.66 -7.27 -16.66
C PHE A 326 5.03 -7.53 -15.21
N GLU A 327 5.16 -8.80 -14.83
CA GLU A 327 5.79 -9.21 -13.58
C GLU A 327 7.30 -9.30 -13.78
N ILE A 328 8.08 -8.64 -12.92
CA ILE A 328 9.54 -8.67 -12.96
C ILE A 328 10.03 -10.08 -12.62
N THR A 329 10.81 -10.67 -13.52
CA THR A 329 11.45 -11.99 -13.34
C THR A 329 12.92 -11.88 -12.98
N SER A 330 13.63 -10.87 -13.48
CA SER A 330 15.02 -10.62 -13.13
C SER A 330 15.41 -9.14 -13.27
N ILE A 331 16.41 -8.74 -12.51
CA ILE A 331 17.01 -7.40 -12.55
C ILE A 331 18.52 -7.57 -12.67
N THR A 332 19.10 -7.00 -13.73
CA THR A 332 20.54 -7.00 -13.98
C THR A 332 21.05 -5.55 -13.95
N PRO A 333 21.72 -5.10 -12.88
CA PRO A 333 22.30 -3.76 -12.82
C PRO A 333 23.44 -3.60 -13.83
N PRO A 334 23.81 -2.36 -14.21
CA PRO A 334 24.96 -2.13 -15.07
C PRO A 334 26.25 -2.65 -14.42
N THR A 335 27.16 -3.19 -15.24
CA THR A 335 28.49 -3.58 -14.77
C THR A 335 29.38 -2.36 -14.55
N GLU A 336 30.46 -2.53 -13.79
CA GLU A 336 31.41 -1.45 -13.51
C GLU A 336 32.03 -0.86 -14.79
N GLU A 337 32.32 -1.70 -15.78
CA GLU A 337 32.83 -1.26 -17.08
C GLU A 337 31.80 -0.39 -17.83
N MET A 338 30.52 -0.74 -17.76
CA MET A 338 29.43 0.06 -18.36
C MET A 338 29.32 1.42 -17.66
N ARG A 339 29.38 1.46 -16.33
CA ARG A 339 29.36 2.71 -15.56
C ARG A 339 30.50 3.64 -15.96
N GLN A 340 31.72 3.13 -16.04
CA GLN A 340 32.90 3.91 -16.40
C GLN A 340 32.82 4.48 -17.82
N LYS A 341 32.36 3.67 -18.79
CA LYS A 341 32.16 4.13 -20.18
C LYS A 341 31.12 5.24 -20.27
N VAL A 342 29.98 5.07 -19.58
CA VAL A 342 28.91 6.09 -19.56
C VAL A 342 29.40 7.37 -18.90
N ALA A 343 30.07 7.27 -17.75
CA ALA A 343 30.61 8.42 -17.04
C ALA A 343 31.60 9.23 -17.90
N LEU A 344 32.54 8.56 -18.56
CA LEU A 344 33.53 9.20 -19.43
C LEU A 344 32.89 9.99 -20.57
N VAL A 345 31.95 9.36 -21.29
CA VAL A 345 31.25 10.02 -22.41
C VAL A 345 30.35 11.14 -21.91
N SER A 346 29.62 10.92 -20.81
CA SER A 346 28.76 11.96 -20.22
C SER A 346 29.57 13.17 -19.77
N GLU A 347 30.74 12.98 -19.16
CA GLU A 347 31.62 14.08 -18.75
C GLU A 347 32.15 14.84 -19.97
N HIS A 348 32.58 14.12 -21.02
CA HIS A 348 33.06 14.73 -22.25
C HIS A 348 31.99 15.61 -22.92
N LEU A 349 30.75 15.14 -23.03
CA LEU A 349 29.65 15.93 -23.59
C LEU A 349 29.34 17.17 -22.75
N ARG A 350 29.38 17.03 -21.42
CA ARG A 350 29.13 18.14 -20.48
C ARG A 350 30.26 19.17 -20.43
N LYS A 351 31.50 18.81 -20.77
CA LYS A 351 32.59 19.81 -20.95
C LYS A 351 32.28 20.78 -22.08
N SER A 352 31.71 20.28 -23.17
CA SER A 352 31.31 21.10 -24.33
C SER A 352 30.00 21.86 -24.08
N ASN A 353 29.10 21.30 -23.27
CA ASN A 353 27.86 21.96 -22.88
C ASN A 353 27.46 21.64 -21.43
N PRO A 354 27.84 22.47 -20.45
CA PRO A 354 27.62 22.20 -19.03
C PRO A 354 26.16 22.13 -18.58
N SER A 355 25.22 22.66 -19.37
CA SER A 355 23.77 22.62 -19.05
C SER A 355 23.13 21.26 -19.33
N LEU A 356 23.82 20.36 -20.03
CA LEU A 356 23.32 19.02 -20.30
C LEU A 356 23.19 18.20 -19.02
N ALA A 357 22.08 17.46 -18.94
CA ALA A 357 21.88 16.48 -17.88
C ALA A 357 22.95 15.38 -17.95
N PRO A 358 23.40 14.85 -16.80
CA PRO A 358 24.29 13.69 -16.80
C PRO A 358 23.58 12.47 -17.37
N ILE A 359 24.25 11.74 -18.26
CA ILE A 359 23.77 10.46 -18.77
C ILE A 359 23.99 9.42 -17.67
N GLN A 360 22.94 8.71 -17.30
CA GLN A 360 22.98 7.70 -16.26
C GLN A 360 23.25 6.31 -16.86
N PRO A 361 24.00 5.44 -16.15
CA PRO A 361 24.18 4.07 -16.60
C PRO A 361 22.85 3.31 -16.52
N CYS A 362 22.62 2.45 -17.51
CA CYS A 362 21.41 1.63 -17.58
C CYS A 362 21.77 0.14 -17.45
N GLY A 363 20.90 -0.57 -16.74
CA GLY A 363 20.87 -2.03 -16.71
C GLY A 363 19.65 -2.56 -17.45
N VAL A 364 19.27 -3.80 -17.11
CA VAL A 364 18.17 -4.52 -17.73
C VAL A 364 17.22 -5.04 -16.66
N MET A 365 15.93 -4.83 -16.87
CA MET A 365 14.85 -5.52 -16.15
C MET A 365 14.18 -6.48 -17.12
N ALA A 366 14.07 -7.75 -16.74
CA ALA A 366 13.28 -8.73 -17.49
C ALA A 366 11.93 -8.93 -16.79
N GLY A 367 10.89 -9.17 -17.60
CA GLY A 367 9.58 -9.49 -17.08
C GLY A 367 8.71 -10.28 -18.06
N ARG A 368 7.73 -10.99 -17.50
CA ARG A 368 6.72 -11.76 -18.24
C ARG A 368 5.37 -11.05 -18.14
N PRO A 369 4.53 -11.08 -19.19
CA PRO A 369 3.22 -10.46 -19.10
C PRO A 369 2.34 -11.23 -18.11
N VAL A 370 1.55 -10.48 -17.34
CA VAL A 370 0.65 -11.01 -16.31
C VAL A 370 -0.66 -10.24 -16.33
N ILE A 371 -1.75 -10.93 -16.02
CA ILE A 371 -3.04 -10.28 -15.75
C ILE A 371 -3.13 -10.04 -14.25
N VAL A 372 -3.33 -8.79 -13.86
CA VAL A 372 -3.54 -8.43 -12.46
C VAL A 372 -5.03 -8.27 -12.21
N GLN A 373 -5.54 -9.00 -11.24
CA GLN A 373 -6.93 -8.88 -10.81
C GLN A 373 -7.14 -7.54 -10.10
N ASP A 374 -8.19 -6.81 -10.48
CA ASP A 374 -8.57 -5.53 -9.88
C ASP A 374 -10.09 -5.44 -9.58
N GLY A 375 -10.80 -6.57 -9.72
CA GLY A 375 -12.23 -6.67 -9.46
C GLY A 375 -13.13 -6.26 -10.63
N TRP A 376 -12.57 -5.83 -11.76
CA TRP A 376 -13.31 -5.56 -12.98
C TRP A 376 -13.20 -6.72 -13.97
N ASP A 377 -14.17 -6.82 -14.89
CA ASP A 377 -14.13 -7.85 -15.93
C ASP A 377 -12.97 -7.56 -16.88
N ILE A 378 -11.92 -8.37 -16.80
CA ILE A 378 -10.72 -8.23 -17.63
C ILE A 378 -11.01 -8.94 -18.95
N THR A 379 -11.37 -8.14 -19.96
CA THR A 379 -11.62 -8.63 -21.33
C THR A 379 -10.33 -9.09 -22.02
N ASP A 380 -9.18 -8.62 -21.55
CA ASP A 380 -7.86 -9.03 -22.03
C ASP A 380 -7.47 -10.40 -21.49
N LYS A 381 -7.38 -11.37 -22.40
CA LYS A 381 -6.82 -12.69 -22.13
C LYS A 381 -5.44 -12.79 -22.76
N LEU A 382 -4.44 -13.18 -21.98
CA LEU A 382 -3.14 -13.56 -22.49
C LEU A 382 -3.23 -14.99 -23.03
N THR A 383 -2.62 -15.22 -24.18
CA THR A 383 -2.41 -16.57 -24.72
C THR A 383 -1.30 -17.30 -23.95
N ASP A 384 -1.29 -18.63 -23.99
CA ASP A 384 -0.26 -19.44 -23.31
C ASP A 384 1.16 -19.16 -23.80
N GLU A 385 1.30 -18.67 -25.04
CA GLU A 385 2.59 -18.26 -25.62
C GLU A 385 3.03 -16.91 -25.06
N GLU A 386 2.12 -15.94 -24.98
CA GLU A 386 2.42 -14.61 -24.42
C GLU A 386 2.86 -14.71 -22.96
N VAL A 387 2.20 -15.51 -22.13
CA VAL A 387 2.55 -15.70 -20.71
C VAL A 387 4.00 -16.20 -20.52
N LYS A 388 4.54 -16.90 -21.52
CA LYS A 388 5.91 -17.44 -21.50
C LYS A 388 6.93 -16.52 -22.16
N GLU A 389 6.48 -15.47 -22.86
CA GLU A 389 7.37 -14.53 -23.54
C GLU A 389 8.04 -13.59 -22.52
N GLU A 390 9.31 -13.87 -22.23
CA GLU A 390 10.11 -12.96 -21.42
C GLU A 390 10.57 -11.76 -22.24
N SER A 391 10.37 -10.56 -21.68
CA SER A 391 10.66 -9.28 -22.30
C SER A 391 11.73 -8.54 -21.50
N SER A 392 12.72 -7.98 -22.19
CA SER A 392 13.78 -7.18 -21.57
C SER A 392 13.53 -5.68 -21.79
N PHE A 393 13.70 -4.90 -20.73
CA PHE A 393 13.53 -3.45 -20.71
C PHE A 393 14.78 -2.78 -20.16
N ILE A 394 15.21 -1.71 -20.83
CA ILE A 394 16.39 -0.93 -20.44
C ILE A 394 15.95 0.21 -19.54
N LEU A 395 16.54 0.30 -18.35
CA LEU A 395 16.24 1.31 -17.33
C LEU A 395 17.51 1.78 -16.65
N GLU A 396 17.53 3.04 -16.21
CA GLU A 396 18.62 3.60 -15.42
C GLU A 396 18.79 2.85 -14.10
N GLU A 397 20.04 2.75 -13.64
CA GLU A 397 20.43 2.07 -12.40
C GLU A 397 19.59 2.53 -11.19
N ARG A 398 19.40 3.85 -11.04
CA ARG A 398 18.57 4.41 -9.95
C ARG A 398 17.11 3.93 -9.97
N ILE A 399 16.57 3.56 -11.12
CA ILE A 399 15.22 3.01 -11.23
C ILE A 399 15.27 1.54 -10.81
N LEU A 400 16.25 0.79 -11.32
CA LEU A 400 16.44 -0.62 -11.00
C LEU A 400 16.64 -0.86 -9.49
N GLU A 401 17.33 0.06 -8.79
CA GLU A 401 17.50 0.02 -7.33
C GLU A 401 16.17 0.07 -6.54
N GLN A 402 15.13 0.68 -7.12
CA GLN A 402 13.80 0.80 -6.54
C GLN A 402 12.87 -0.36 -6.93
N LEU A 403 13.32 -1.31 -7.75
CA LEU A 403 12.52 -2.44 -8.20
C LEU A 403 12.89 -3.73 -7.45
N ARG A 404 11.94 -4.66 -7.37
CA ARG A 404 12.12 -6.00 -6.81
C ARG A 404 11.51 -7.04 -7.74
N VAL A 405 12.14 -8.21 -7.82
CA VAL A 405 11.58 -9.38 -8.54
C VAL A 405 10.22 -9.73 -7.94
N GLY A 406 9.20 -9.94 -8.79
CA GLY A 406 7.81 -10.17 -8.41
C GLY A 406 6.91 -8.91 -8.40
N MET A 407 7.49 -7.71 -8.47
CA MET A 407 6.71 -6.48 -8.69
C MET A 407 6.05 -6.51 -10.07
N LYS A 408 4.92 -5.82 -10.21
CA LYS A 408 4.10 -5.85 -11.43
C LYS A 408 3.94 -4.44 -11.96
N LEU A 409 4.40 -4.18 -13.19
CA LEU A 409 4.43 -2.86 -13.79
C LEU A 409 3.44 -2.80 -14.95
N THR A 410 2.45 -1.93 -14.87
CA THR A 410 1.53 -1.64 -15.97
C THR A 410 2.12 -0.51 -16.81
N MET A 411 2.46 -0.81 -18.07
CA MET A 411 3.24 0.07 -18.92
C MET A 411 2.74 0.06 -20.36
N GLY A 412 2.86 1.21 -21.04
CA GLY A 412 2.75 1.29 -22.49
C GLY A 412 4.07 0.90 -23.13
N VAL A 413 4.09 -0.20 -23.87
CA VAL A 413 5.31 -0.76 -24.46
C VAL A 413 5.28 -0.64 -25.97
N SER A 414 6.36 -0.10 -26.54
CA SER A 414 6.61 -0.09 -27.98
C SER A 414 7.72 -1.07 -28.33
N ALA A 415 7.57 -1.76 -29.46
CA ALA A 415 8.66 -2.50 -30.07
C ALA A 415 9.54 -1.53 -30.86
N CYS A 416 10.86 -1.67 -30.70
CA CYS A 416 11.87 -0.89 -31.39
C CYS A 416 12.68 -1.82 -32.28
N ASN A 417 12.48 -1.72 -33.59
CA ASN A 417 13.20 -2.51 -34.58
C ASN A 417 14.44 -1.75 -35.06
N VAL A 418 15.60 -2.37 -34.92
CA VAL A 418 16.88 -1.86 -35.44
C VAL A 418 17.12 -2.50 -36.81
N PRO A 419 17.16 -1.71 -37.89
CA PRO A 419 17.50 -2.24 -39.20
C PRO A 419 18.87 -2.90 -39.18
N GLY A 420 18.93 -4.18 -39.57
CA GLY A 420 20.18 -4.93 -39.68
C GLY A 420 20.57 -5.79 -38.47
N GLY A 421 19.74 -5.96 -37.44
CA GLY A 421 20.03 -7.07 -36.52
C GLY A 421 19.30 -7.22 -35.19
N GLY A 422 18.21 -6.52 -34.88
CA GLY A 422 17.44 -6.90 -33.69
C GLY A 422 16.26 -6.00 -33.34
N ALA A 423 15.51 -6.42 -32.34
CA ALA A 423 14.42 -5.67 -31.75
C ALA A 423 14.62 -5.57 -30.24
N PHE A 424 14.25 -4.44 -29.64
CA PHE A 424 14.16 -4.29 -28.18
C PHE A 424 12.86 -3.58 -27.83
N LYS A 425 12.47 -3.59 -26.56
CA LYS A 425 11.23 -2.94 -26.10
C LYS A 425 11.56 -1.65 -25.35
N VAL A 426 10.73 -0.63 -25.55
CA VAL A 426 10.84 0.67 -24.89
C VAL A 426 9.57 0.97 -24.12
N ILE A 427 9.76 1.53 -22.93
CA ILE A 427 8.67 1.93 -22.05
C ILE A 427 8.26 3.35 -22.42
N ARG A 428 7.09 3.51 -23.03
CA ARG A 428 6.53 4.82 -23.40
C ARG A 428 6.02 5.55 -22.16
N TYR A 429 5.34 4.80 -21.30
CA TYR A 429 4.83 5.30 -20.03
C TYR A 429 4.65 4.16 -19.03
N VAL A 430 4.56 4.51 -17.74
CA VAL A 430 4.19 3.60 -16.66
C VAL A 430 2.96 4.17 -15.99
N LYS A 431 1.91 3.36 -15.89
CA LYS A 431 0.61 3.73 -15.32
C LYS A 431 0.52 3.39 -13.83
N ASP A 432 1.03 2.22 -13.45
CA ASP A 432 1.00 1.72 -12.09
C ASP A 432 2.17 0.75 -11.84
N ILE A 433 2.63 0.69 -10.59
CA ILE A 433 3.62 -0.28 -10.12
C ILE A 433 3.05 -0.92 -8.85
N LYS A 434 2.80 -2.22 -8.91
CA LYS A 434 2.28 -3.00 -7.80
C LYS A 434 3.40 -3.77 -7.10
N PRO A 435 3.36 -3.85 -5.76
CA PRO A 435 4.39 -4.53 -4.97
C PRO A 435 4.39 -6.04 -5.21
N THR A 436 5.40 -6.73 -4.69
CA THR A 436 5.58 -8.18 -4.88
C THR A 436 4.43 -8.98 -4.27
N TYR A 437 3.91 -8.51 -3.14
CA TYR A 437 2.81 -9.12 -2.40
C TYR A 437 1.42 -8.70 -2.90
N TYR A 438 1.32 -7.99 -4.03
CA TYR A 438 0.04 -7.49 -4.51
C TYR A 438 -1.01 -8.60 -4.57
N THR A 439 -2.07 -8.42 -3.78
CA THR A 439 -3.17 -9.37 -3.64
C THR A 439 -4.47 -8.60 -3.73
N PHE A 440 -5.37 -9.04 -4.60
CA PHE A 440 -6.72 -8.50 -4.68
C PHE A 440 -7.65 -9.36 -3.81
N LEU A 441 -8.31 -8.72 -2.85
CA LEU A 441 -9.33 -9.38 -2.02
C LEU A 441 -10.71 -9.04 -2.57
N PRO A 442 -11.55 -10.02 -2.95
CA PRO A 442 -12.92 -9.76 -3.40
C PRO A 442 -13.77 -8.97 -2.39
N GLN A 443 -13.44 -9.06 -1.10
CA GLN A 443 -14.04 -8.27 -0.02
C GLN A 443 -13.95 -6.76 -0.28
N GLU A 444 -13.00 -6.31 -1.10
CA GLU A 444 -12.89 -4.91 -1.54
C GLU A 444 -14.14 -4.43 -2.29
N LEU A 445 -14.75 -5.31 -3.09
CA LEU A 445 -15.97 -5.01 -3.84
C LEU A 445 -17.21 -4.94 -2.94
N MET A 446 -17.15 -5.54 -1.74
CA MET A 446 -18.29 -5.66 -0.84
C MET A 446 -18.50 -4.44 0.06
N ARG A 447 -17.63 -3.43 0.00
CA ARG A 447 -17.68 -2.23 0.85
C ARG A 447 -18.97 -1.41 0.70
N ALA A 448 -19.28 -1.08 -0.56
CA ALA A 448 -20.47 -0.31 -0.92
C ALA A 448 -21.65 -1.23 -1.27
N TRP A 449 -21.45 -2.55 -1.19
CA TRP A 449 -22.49 -3.51 -1.46
C TRP A 449 -23.61 -3.39 -0.42
N LYS A 450 -24.83 -3.27 -0.92
CA LYS A 450 -26.07 -3.28 -0.15
C LYS A 450 -26.83 -4.53 -0.55
N GLU A 451 -27.41 -5.19 0.44
CA GLU A 451 -28.22 -6.37 0.18
C GLU A 451 -29.38 -5.99 -0.77
N PRO A 452 -29.60 -6.75 -1.85
CA PRO A 452 -30.70 -6.50 -2.76
C PRO A 452 -32.02 -6.55 -2.02
N VAL A 453 -32.68 -5.39 -1.90
CA VAL A 453 -34.05 -5.33 -1.37
C VAL A 453 -34.99 -5.74 -2.51
N PRO A 454 -36.00 -6.60 -2.25
CA PRO A 454 -37.04 -6.88 -3.25
C PRO A 454 -37.59 -5.57 -3.81
N ASN A 455 -37.40 -5.37 -5.11
CA ASN A 455 -37.90 -4.18 -5.78
C ASN A 455 -39.35 -4.45 -6.19
N GLU A 456 -40.30 -3.78 -5.54
CA GLU A 456 -41.73 -3.86 -5.91
C GLU A 456 -42.02 -3.12 -7.22
N ARG A 457 -41.08 -2.31 -7.72
CA ARG A 457 -41.23 -1.64 -9.02
C ARG A 457 -41.18 -2.70 -10.13
N PRO A 458 -42.17 -2.72 -11.05
CA PRO A 458 -42.10 -3.59 -12.21
C PRO A 458 -40.82 -3.31 -13.01
N ALA A 459 -40.24 -4.37 -13.59
CA ALA A 459 -39.06 -4.23 -14.44
C ALA A 459 -39.36 -3.19 -15.54
N PRO A 460 -38.44 -2.24 -15.81
CA PRO A 460 -38.65 -1.25 -16.85
C PRO A 460 -38.96 -1.93 -18.17
N SER A 461 -40.13 -1.65 -18.72
CA SER A 461 -40.57 -2.17 -20.00
C SER A 461 -40.25 -1.16 -21.11
N VAL A 462 -40.24 -1.62 -22.36
CA VAL A 462 -40.14 -0.73 -23.54
C VAL A 462 -41.27 0.31 -23.63
N HIS A 463 -42.31 0.19 -22.79
CA HIS A 463 -43.43 1.13 -22.70
C HIS A 463 -43.22 2.25 -21.66
N ASP A 464 -42.20 2.15 -20.80
CA ASP A 464 -41.90 3.15 -19.75
C ASP A 464 -41.02 4.32 -20.26
N ARG A 465 -41.07 4.60 -21.57
CA ARG A 465 -40.26 5.63 -22.24
C ARG A 465 -40.56 7.07 -21.81
N HIS A 466 -41.65 7.31 -21.06
CA HIS A 466 -42.08 8.65 -20.69
C HIS A 466 -41.60 9.13 -19.31
N GLU A 467 -41.20 8.25 -18.38
CA GLU A 467 -40.79 8.67 -17.03
C GLU A 467 -39.29 9.02 -16.89
N LEU A 468 -38.45 8.62 -17.84
CA LEU A 468 -37.00 8.90 -17.79
C LEU A 468 -36.63 10.33 -18.21
N LEU A 469 -37.56 11.08 -18.82
CA LEU A 469 -37.33 12.48 -19.23
C LEU A 469 -37.77 13.51 -18.18
N GLU A 470 -38.63 13.14 -17.23
CA GLU A 470 -39.13 14.07 -16.19
C GLU A 470 -38.16 14.19 -14.99
N LEU A 471 -37.21 13.26 -14.81
CA LEU A 471 -36.15 13.36 -13.80
C LEU A 471 -34.89 14.10 -14.28
N ALA A 472 -34.85 14.53 -15.54
CA ALA A 472 -33.75 15.29 -16.14
C ALA A 472 -34.15 16.75 -16.45
N GLY A 473 -35.30 17.21 -15.95
CA GLY A 473 -35.94 18.46 -16.38
C GLY A 473 -36.52 19.32 -15.25
N ASP A 474 -35.98 19.26 -14.04
CA ASP A 474 -36.35 20.21 -12.97
C ASP A 474 -35.10 20.79 -12.28
N ASP A 475 -34.26 21.45 -13.08
CA ASP A 475 -33.49 22.61 -12.59
C ASP A 475 -34.05 23.83 -13.33
N GLY A 476 -35.29 24.18 -12.96
CA GLY A 476 -35.91 25.43 -13.33
C GLY A 476 -35.18 26.60 -12.65
N ALA A 477 -34.65 27.49 -13.47
CA ALA A 477 -34.41 28.87 -13.08
C ALA A 477 -35.71 29.52 -12.59
N ASP A 478 -35.64 30.26 -11.47
CA ASP A 478 -36.25 31.59 -11.35
C ASP A 478 -35.70 32.32 -10.10
N ASP A 479 -35.32 33.59 -10.37
CA ASP A 479 -34.85 34.72 -9.54
C ASP A 479 -33.46 34.71 -8.85
#